data_AF-A0AAW4FYW1-F1
#
_entry.id   AF-A0AAW4FYW1-F1
#
_cell.length_a   1.000
_cell.length_b   1.000
_cell.length_c   1.000
_cell.angle_alpha   90.00
_cell.angle_beta   90.00
_cell.angle_gamma   90.00
#
_symmetry.space_group_name_H-M   'P 1'
#
loop_
_entity.id
_entity.type
_entity.pdbx_description
1 polymer ?
#
loop_
_entity_poly.entity_id
_entity_poly.type
_entity_poly.pdbx_seq_one_letter_code
_entity_poly.pdbx_strand_id
1 'polypeptide(L)'
;MDDETSPAPVDADLVRRVDALTAELELLRARVGRIEREVAATRPLVSAVRALHIWDYTPYGVAPGSDWVAIDRTAASELLAALAKIDHWRPWSTPIEARPRS
;
A
#
# COMPACT_ATOMS: atom_id res chain seq x y z
N MET A 1 -63.72 -17.34 2.77
CA MET A 1 -63.58 -16.25 3.78
C MET A 1 -62.10 -16.02 3.84
N ASP A 2 -61.63 -15.37 2.78
CA ASP A 2 -60.24 -15.37 2.37
C ASP A 2 -59.69 -14.02 2.79
N ASP A 3 -59.09 -14.00 3.97
CA ASP A 3 -58.39 -12.84 4.49
C ASP A 3 -57.04 -12.76 3.76
N GLU A 4 -57.10 -12.21 2.55
CA GLU A 4 -55.96 -11.87 1.71
C GLU A 4 -55.17 -10.77 2.42
N THR A 5 -54.36 -11.15 3.39
CA THR A 5 -53.38 -10.27 4.04
C THR A 5 -52.27 -10.01 3.03
N SER A 6 -52.55 -9.13 2.05
CA SER A 6 -51.51 -8.52 1.22
C SER A 6 -50.60 -7.71 2.15
N PRO A 7 -49.30 -8.01 2.26
CA PRO A 7 -48.41 -7.24 3.13
C PRO A 7 -48.42 -5.77 2.68
N ALA A 8 -48.56 -4.87 3.65
CA ALA A 8 -48.73 -3.45 3.37
C ALA A 8 -47.52 -2.90 2.58
N PRO A 9 -47.70 -1.93 1.67
CA PRO A 9 -46.62 -1.39 0.81
C PRO A 9 -45.42 -0.82 1.59
N VAL A 10 -45.60 -0.54 2.89
CA VAL A 10 -44.55 -0.09 3.83
C VAL A 10 -43.53 -1.21 4.11
N ASP A 11 -43.95 -2.46 4.18
CA ASP A 11 -43.07 -3.60 4.44
C ASP A 11 -42.15 -3.87 3.24
N ALA A 12 -42.68 -3.77 2.03
CA ALA A 12 -41.89 -3.90 0.80
C ALA A 12 -40.87 -2.77 0.63
N ASP A 13 -41.20 -1.54 1.06
CA ASP A 13 -40.27 -0.41 1.01
C ASP A 13 -39.16 -0.51 2.06
N LEU A 14 -39.50 -0.99 3.27
CA LEU A 14 -38.54 -1.30 4.33
C LEU A 14 -37.56 -2.38 3.89
N VAL A 15 -38.04 -3.49 3.32
CA VAL A 15 -37.19 -4.58 2.82
C VAL A 15 -36.21 -4.06 1.76
N ARG A 16 -36.69 -3.29 0.76
CA ARG A 16 -35.81 -2.71 -0.26
C ARG A 16 -34.76 -1.76 0.33
N ARG A 17 -35.12 -0.96 1.32
CA ARG A 17 -34.17 -0.07 2.01
C ARG A 17 -33.13 -0.86 2.81
N VAL A 18 -33.53 -1.92 3.50
CA VAL A 18 -32.62 -2.79 4.24
C VAL A 18 -31.66 -3.50 3.28
N ASP A 19 -32.14 -3.99 2.14
CA ASP A 19 -31.30 -4.63 1.13
C ASP A 19 -30.28 -3.65 0.53
N ALA A 20 -30.73 -2.42 0.21
CA ALA A 20 -29.86 -1.36 -0.31
C ALA A 20 -28.77 -0.98 0.70
N LEU A 21 -29.14 -0.78 1.97
CA LEU A 21 -28.19 -0.47 3.04
C LEU A 21 -27.22 -1.64 3.28
N THR A 22 -27.68 -2.87 3.19
CA THR A 22 -26.84 -4.07 3.32
C THR A 22 -25.80 -4.12 2.19
N ALA A 23 -26.22 -3.88 0.95
CA ALA A 23 -25.31 -3.83 -0.20
C ALA A 23 -24.28 -2.69 -0.07
N GLU A 24 -24.69 -1.51 0.39
CA GLU A 24 -23.79 -0.38 0.63
C GLU A 24 -22.78 -0.68 1.72
N LEU A 25 -23.21 -1.33 2.81
CA LEU A 25 -22.36 -1.73 3.92
C LEU A 25 -21.30 -2.74 3.45
N GLU A 26 -21.67 -3.73 2.65
CA GLU A 26 -20.73 -4.71 2.09
C GLU A 26 -19.70 -4.04 1.15
N LEU A 27 -20.14 -3.10 0.32
CA LEU A 27 -19.23 -2.33 -0.53
C LEU A 27 -18.25 -1.49 0.30
N LEU A 28 -18.73 -0.86 1.37
CA LEU A 28 -17.90 -0.08 2.27
C LEU A 28 -16.89 -0.96 3.00
N ARG A 29 -17.30 -2.13 3.50
CA ARG A 29 -16.40 -3.13 4.11
C ARG A 29 -15.31 -3.57 3.13
N ALA A 30 -15.67 -3.87 1.88
CA ALA A 30 -14.69 -4.24 0.87
C ALA A 30 -13.67 -3.12 0.61
N ARG A 31 -14.13 -1.86 0.58
CA ARG A 31 -13.27 -0.68 0.40
C ARG A 31 -12.34 -0.46 1.58
N VAL A 32 -12.86 -0.54 2.80
CA VAL A 32 -12.06 -0.44 4.04
C VAL A 32 -11.02 -1.55 4.06
N GLY A 33 -11.41 -2.80 3.81
CA GLY A 33 -10.47 -3.91 3.78
C GLY A 33 -9.36 -3.74 2.72
N ARG A 34 -9.64 -3.08 1.58
CA ARG A 34 -8.61 -2.74 0.60
C ARG A 34 -7.61 -1.72 1.15
N ILE A 35 -8.12 -0.64 1.74
CA ILE A 35 -7.28 0.42 2.34
C ILE A 35 -6.44 -0.15 3.47
N GLU A 36 -7.00 -0.99 4.32
CA GLU A 36 -6.26 -1.65 5.41
C GLU A 36 -5.11 -2.50 4.87
N ARG A 37 -5.31 -3.23 3.77
CA ARG A 37 -4.25 -3.99 3.11
C ARG A 37 -3.16 -3.08 2.53
N GLU A 38 -3.54 -1.98 1.87
CA GLU A 38 -2.59 -0.99 1.34
C GLU A 38 -1.74 -0.36 2.46
N VAL A 39 -2.38 0.01 3.58
CA VAL A 39 -1.70 0.55 4.77
C VAL A 39 -0.78 -0.50 5.37
N ALA A 40 -1.24 -1.74 5.52
CA ALA A 40 -0.43 -2.84 6.07
C ALA A 40 0.80 -3.13 5.19
N ALA A 41 0.65 -3.07 3.86
CA ALA A 41 1.76 -3.24 2.93
C ALA A 41 2.80 -2.10 3.03
N THR A 42 2.35 -0.88 3.33
CA THR A 42 3.22 0.32 3.40
C THR A 42 3.95 0.46 4.74
N ARG A 43 3.42 -0.09 5.84
CA ARG A 43 4.04 -0.02 7.19
C ARG A 43 5.50 -0.48 7.24
N PRO A 44 5.91 -1.61 6.62
CA PRO A 44 7.31 -2.03 6.56
C PRO A 44 8.23 -0.98 5.93
N LEU A 45 7.79 -0.30 4.86
CA LEU A 45 8.58 0.75 4.22
C LEU A 45 8.81 1.91 5.19
N VAL A 46 7.74 2.41 5.81
CA VAL A 46 7.84 3.52 6.78
C VAL A 46 8.75 3.12 7.94
N SER A 47 8.68 1.88 8.41
CA SER A 47 9.56 1.38 9.46
C SER A 47 11.03 1.37 9.02
N ALA A 48 11.31 0.89 7.81
CA ALA A 48 12.67 0.88 7.26
C ALA A 48 13.22 2.30 7.11
N VAL A 49 12.43 3.22 6.55
CA VAL A 49 12.78 4.65 6.42
C VAL A 49 13.08 5.29 7.77
N ARG A 50 12.28 5.01 8.81
CA ARG A 50 12.54 5.55 10.16
C ARG A 50 13.80 4.97 10.82
N ALA A 51 14.20 3.76 10.45
CA ALA A 51 15.39 3.12 10.99
C ALA A 51 16.68 3.56 10.29
N LEU A 52 16.58 4.19 9.11
CA LEU A 52 17.75 4.64 8.35
C LEU A 52 18.59 5.63 9.16
N HIS A 53 19.84 5.25 9.39
CA HIS A 53 20.90 6.15 9.79
C HIS A 53 21.65 6.61 8.55
N ILE A 54 21.37 7.84 8.15
CA ILE A 54 22.13 8.54 7.11
C ILE A 54 23.38 9.13 7.76
N TRP A 55 24.53 8.91 7.14
CA TRP A 55 25.78 9.49 7.57
C TRP A 55 26.10 10.72 6.73
N ASP A 56 26.33 11.85 7.39
CA ASP A 56 26.80 13.07 6.75
C ASP A 56 28.30 13.00 6.37
N TYR A 57 28.98 11.93 6.78
CA TYR A 57 30.38 11.67 6.47
C TYR A 57 30.61 10.17 6.23
N THR A 58 31.45 9.83 5.26
CA THR A 58 31.86 8.44 5.07
C THR A 58 33.06 8.06 5.94
N PRO A 59 33.25 6.76 6.27
CA PRO A 59 34.45 6.28 6.97
C PRO A 59 35.77 6.61 6.27
N TYR A 60 35.71 6.93 4.97
CA TYR A 60 36.86 7.27 4.13
C TYR A 60 37.14 8.78 4.06
N GLY A 61 36.51 9.59 4.92
CA GLY A 61 36.74 11.04 4.95
C GLY A 61 36.19 11.79 3.74
N VAL A 62 35.33 11.15 2.95
CA VAL A 62 34.64 11.78 1.82
C VAL A 62 33.32 12.35 2.33
N ALA A 63 33.14 13.66 2.18
CA ALA A 63 31.87 14.33 2.40
C ALA A 63 30.94 14.02 1.21
N PRO A 64 29.74 13.48 1.45
CA PRO A 64 28.77 13.30 0.38
C PRO A 64 28.38 14.64 -0.24
N GLY A 65 28.39 14.70 -1.57
CA GLY A 65 27.80 15.83 -2.30
C GLY A 65 26.28 15.75 -2.24
N SER A 66 25.57 16.71 -2.85
CA SER A 66 24.10 16.72 -2.89
C SER A 66 23.47 15.51 -3.58
N ASP A 67 24.26 14.78 -4.36
CA ASP A 67 23.76 13.78 -5.31
C ASP A 67 23.89 12.35 -4.79
N TRP A 68 24.45 12.14 -3.58
CA TRP A 68 24.58 10.82 -2.99
C TRP A 68 24.51 10.84 -1.47
N VAL A 69 24.02 9.75 -0.90
CA VAL A 69 23.82 9.58 0.55
C VAL A 69 24.61 8.36 1.02
N ALA A 70 25.34 8.50 2.12
CA ALA A 70 26.00 7.37 2.77
C ALA A 70 25.05 6.74 3.81
N ILE A 71 24.79 5.45 3.67
CA ILE A 71 23.91 4.68 4.56
C ILE A 71 24.50 3.31 4.83
N ASP A 72 24.14 2.69 5.95
CA ASP A 72 24.50 1.30 6.25
C ASP A 72 23.96 0.34 5.17
N ARG A 73 24.77 -0.65 4.79
CA ARG A 73 24.42 -1.62 3.73
C ARG A 73 23.23 -2.49 4.12
N THR A 74 23.10 -2.85 5.40
CA THR A 74 22.00 -3.66 5.90
C THR A 74 20.71 -2.85 5.87
N ALA A 75 20.75 -1.61 6.38
CA ALA A 75 19.61 -0.69 6.32
C ALA A 75 19.15 -0.41 4.88
N ALA A 76 20.10 -0.24 3.94
CA ALA A 76 19.80 -0.10 2.52
C ALA A 76 19.09 -1.34 1.94
N SER A 77 19.56 -2.54 2.32
CA SER A 77 19.00 -3.80 1.86
C SER A 77 17.58 -4.02 2.40
N GLU A 78 17.34 -3.67 3.67
CA GLU A 78 16.02 -3.72 4.30
C GLU A 78 15.04 -2.73 3.66
N LEU A 79 15.49 -1.51 3.35
CA LEU A 79 14.69 -0.52 2.63
C LEU A 79 14.26 -1.04 1.25
N LEU A 80 15.21 -1.57 0.47
CA LEU A 80 14.92 -2.12 -0.86
C LEU A 80 13.98 -3.33 -0.79
N ALA A 81 14.16 -4.20 0.20
CA ALA A 81 13.27 -5.35 0.42
C ALA A 81 11.87 -4.91 0.86
N ALA A 82 11.74 -3.81 1.60
CA ALA A 82 10.45 -3.23 1.95
C ALA A 82 9.78 -2.58 0.74
N LEU A 83 10.52 -1.84 -0.08
CA LEU A 83 10.05 -1.26 -1.34
C LEU A 83 9.52 -2.35 -2.28
N ALA A 84 10.27 -3.43 -2.52
CA ALA A 84 9.87 -4.51 -3.43
C ALA A 84 8.50 -5.17 -3.10
N LYS A 85 7.97 -5.00 -1.88
CA LYS A 85 6.68 -5.57 -1.45
C LYS A 85 5.48 -4.68 -1.75
N ILE A 86 5.70 -3.38 -1.89
CA ILE A 86 4.68 -2.36 -2.23
C ILE A 86 4.81 -1.90 -3.67
N ASP A 87 5.97 -2.14 -4.27
CA ASP A 87 6.27 -1.64 -5.57
C ASP A 87 5.55 -2.48 -6.63
N HIS A 88 4.56 -1.85 -7.27
CA HIS A 88 4.03 -2.32 -8.54
C HIS A 88 5.01 -2.00 -9.68
N TRP A 89 6.13 -1.30 -9.42
CA TRP A 89 7.15 -1.08 -10.44
C TRP A 89 7.67 -2.41 -10.95
N ARG A 90 7.66 -2.50 -12.27
CA ARG A 90 8.60 -3.31 -13.02
C ARG A 90 9.90 -2.51 -13.08
N PRO A 91 10.89 -2.74 -12.20
CA PRO A 91 12.08 -1.88 -12.14
C PRO A 91 12.95 -2.02 -13.40
N TRP A 92 12.70 -3.06 -14.20
CA TRP A 92 13.57 -3.52 -15.28
C TRP A 92 12.92 -3.42 -16.67
N SER A 93 12.10 -2.40 -16.95
CA SER A 93 11.71 -2.13 -18.35
C SER A 93 12.87 -1.59 -19.20
N THR A 94 13.93 -1.12 -18.54
CA THR A 94 15.16 -0.69 -19.19
C THR A 94 16.18 -1.83 -19.16
N PRO A 95 16.62 -2.35 -20.31
CA PRO A 95 17.70 -3.34 -20.33
C PRO A 95 18.95 -2.76 -19.68
N ILE A 96 19.62 -3.55 -18.83
CA ILE A 96 20.93 -3.20 -18.27
C ILE A 96 21.92 -3.18 -19.44
N GLU A 97 22.14 -2.02 -20.05
CA GLU A 97 23.18 -1.87 -21.06
C GLU A 97 24.54 -2.15 -20.44
N ALA A 98 25.34 -2.98 -21.11
CA ALA A 98 26.66 -3.33 -20.63
C ALA A 98 27.54 -2.07 -20.57
N ARG A 99 28.21 -1.86 -19.43
CA ARG A 99 29.17 -0.75 -19.26
C ARG A 99 30.20 -0.81 -20.39
N PRO A 100 30.40 0.27 -21.18
CA PRO A 100 31.38 0.28 -22.25
C PRO A 100 32.78 0.01 -21.66
N ARG A 101 33.48 -0.95 -22.28
CA ARG A 101 34.87 -1.27 -21.92
C ARG A 101 35.75 -0.21 -22.60
N SER A 102 36.26 0.72 -21.82
CA SER A 102 37.46 1.50 -22.16
C SER A 102 38.70 0.68 -21.86
#